data_AF-A0A935XYE2-F1
#
_entry.id   AF-A0A935XYE2-F1
#
_cell.length_a   1.000
_cell.length_b   1.000
_cell.length_c   1.000
_cell.angle_alpha   90.00
_cell.angle_beta   90.00
_cell.angle_gamma   90.00
#
_symmetry.space_group_name_H-M   'P 1'
#
loop_
_entity.id
_entity.type
_entity.pdbx_description
1 polymer ?
#
loop_
_entity_poly.entity_id
_entity_poly.type
_entity_poly.pdbx_seq_one_letter_code
_entity_poly.pdbx_strand_id
1 'polypeptide(L)'
;MKNRILSRQLWLFLLLLTSSRMFAQVVNFPQVPMPPGLPAGQVGLHQYLISSADVINSQIVSVSKSNLIQAITNGNLSTLLPGDGSPMSWITLHFDYTSETNYEYIGLITDDAGEEYININMHDNQLYMEINTATGFYRLMPLSDDVQVFLNYQDNYGDQTCVGLSNPGDGTWIEPDCNIRVPACDIRMLFIITASVASRYNGANFLPVAVTLVDQANSSFKRSGVVHRITLVGMEISNDVGGDGDVLYELARMNIYSILLSGQLKTLREQYQADVLFGVINDICGPGETYAAASTPATNGPPSNYAGCCAVAKVAQVLNADFTGIHEIGHWLNGRHTDDPTAPPGRGYIFTVPNVYTRGTLMDNTKNMKRINYYSTPKLKHLGVPIGDADHNNVCNMNAYGCTVAELKPSSTCSYTSTSDFDNDCTPTTVTIETKPTRNSPTNCHVPGVTEYEFFYSTNGVNYTLICPRSTSNICTFNVPIFNVLFVKTKIYHQGNVFINSKTLRKQCIAGVTSRAKESMEWDVFHSPSEDQIEIHWYQSSNQISAGSPVFRIYNVQGVVIKEITGKSEYDIFVPSRSLANGIYYVQMTYDHQTEIKSFFKAN
;
A
#
# COMPACT_ATOMS: atom_id res chain seq x y z
N MET A 1 15.38 69.49 -38.53
CA MET A 1 14.01 68.92 -38.65
C MET A 1 13.95 67.98 -39.84
N LYS A 2 13.95 66.67 -39.60
CA LYS A 2 13.39 65.58 -40.44
C LYS A 2 14.05 64.27 -40.00
N ASN A 3 13.46 63.64 -38.99
CA ASN A 3 13.68 62.24 -38.63
C ASN A 3 12.50 61.80 -37.76
N ARG A 4 11.35 61.52 -38.38
CA ARG A 4 10.18 60.88 -37.77
C ARG A 4 9.31 60.22 -38.84
N ILE A 5 9.86 59.25 -39.57
CA ILE A 5 9.09 58.27 -40.36
C ILE A 5 9.88 56.97 -40.31
N LEU A 6 9.83 56.20 -39.21
CA LEU A 6 10.38 54.83 -39.20
C LEU A 6 9.98 53.93 -38.01
N SER A 7 8.97 54.26 -37.18
CA SER A 7 8.68 53.45 -35.98
C SER A 7 7.25 52.90 -35.85
N ARG A 8 6.38 53.05 -36.86
CA ARG A 8 4.98 52.59 -36.77
C ARG A 8 4.58 51.44 -37.69
N GLN A 9 5.40 51.07 -38.68
CA GLN A 9 5.10 49.91 -39.54
C GLN A 9 5.79 48.61 -39.09
N LEU A 10 6.78 48.68 -38.19
CA LEU A 10 7.46 47.49 -37.67
C LEU A 10 6.70 46.79 -36.52
N TRP A 11 5.75 47.48 -35.88
CA TRP A 11 4.91 46.90 -34.81
C TRP A 11 3.67 46.18 -35.32
N LEU A 12 3.22 46.45 -36.57
CA LEU A 12 2.12 45.71 -37.16
C LEU A 12 2.55 44.39 -37.80
N PHE A 13 3.82 44.25 -38.21
CA PHE A 13 4.34 43.01 -38.80
C PHE A 13 4.82 41.98 -37.77
N LEU A 14 5.05 42.39 -36.50
CA LEU A 14 5.39 41.46 -35.41
C LEU A 14 4.16 40.91 -34.66
N LEU A 15 2.97 41.49 -34.87
CA LEU A 15 1.70 41.02 -34.32
C LEU A 15 0.88 40.17 -35.32
N LEU A 16 1.35 40.07 -36.56
CA LEU A 16 0.77 39.25 -37.63
C LEU A 16 1.58 37.98 -37.93
N LEU A 17 2.66 37.73 -37.18
CA LEU A 17 3.33 36.43 -37.16
C LEU A 17 2.63 35.54 -36.12
N THR A 18 1.77 34.69 -36.66
CA THR A 18 1.28 33.41 -36.10
C THR A 18 0.41 33.47 -34.84
N SER A 19 -0.67 34.25 -34.88
CA SER A 19 -1.95 33.79 -34.31
C SER A 19 -2.59 32.78 -35.28
N SER A 20 -1.87 31.70 -35.62
CA SER A 20 -2.58 30.48 -35.98
C SER A 20 -3.37 30.13 -34.73
N ARG A 21 -4.65 30.52 -34.70
CA ARG A 21 -5.62 29.89 -33.82
C ARG A 21 -5.51 28.41 -34.17
N MET A 22 -4.67 27.68 -33.43
CA MET A 22 -4.67 26.23 -33.48
C MET A 22 -6.08 25.89 -33.03
N PHE A 23 -6.93 25.59 -34.01
CA PHE A 23 -8.27 25.10 -33.73
C PHE A 23 -8.10 23.96 -32.75
N ALA A 24 -8.82 24.01 -31.62
CA ALA A 24 -8.80 22.92 -30.66
C ALA A 24 -9.07 21.62 -31.40
N GLN A 25 -8.16 20.66 -31.27
CA GLN A 25 -8.31 19.38 -31.92
C GLN A 25 -9.34 18.59 -31.10
N VAL A 26 -10.57 18.57 -31.60
CA VAL A 26 -11.67 17.87 -30.93
C VAL A 26 -11.49 16.38 -31.14
N VAL A 27 -11.26 15.66 -30.04
CA VAL A 27 -11.27 14.21 -29.99
C VAL A 27 -12.72 13.74 -29.93
N ASN A 28 -13.13 12.99 -30.96
CA ASN A 28 -14.44 12.39 -31.06
C ASN A 28 -14.38 10.90 -30.70
N PHE A 29 -15.53 10.34 -30.34
CA PHE A 29 -15.70 8.91 -30.08
C PHE A 29 -16.70 8.32 -31.09
N PRO A 30 -16.33 8.18 -32.38
CA PRO A 30 -17.23 7.64 -33.39
C PRO A 30 -17.63 6.22 -33.04
N GLN A 31 -18.94 5.94 -33.10
CA GLN A 31 -19.46 4.59 -32.93
C GLN A 31 -18.98 3.70 -34.09
N VAL A 32 -18.49 2.52 -33.76
CA VAL A 32 -18.05 1.51 -34.72
C VAL A 32 -18.73 0.17 -34.42
N PRO A 33 -18.88 -0.74 -35.41
CA PRO A 33 -19.35 -2.08 -35.14
C PRO A 33 -18.35 -2.85 -34.26
N MET A 34 -18.85 -3.83 -33.51
CA MET A 34 -17.99 -4.75 -32.77
C MET A 34 -17.05 -5.49 -33.74
N PRO A 35 -15.72 -5.49 -33.50
CA PRO A 35 -14.78 -6.17 -34.38
C PRO A 35 -15.11 -7.67 -34.51
N PRO A 36 -15.12 -8.22 -35.74
CA PRO A 36 -15.27 -9.65 -35.91
C PRO A 36 -14.03 -10.38 -35.36
N GLY A 37 -14.24 -11.51 -34.68
CA GLY A 37 -13.14 -12.36 -34.22
C GLY A 37 -12.46 -11.93 -32.92
N LEU A 38 -13.11 -11.08 -32.10
CA LEU A 38 -12.64 -10.84 -30.73
C LEU A 38 -12.58 -12.16 -29.95
N PRO A 39 -11.49 -12.42 -29.20
CA PRO A 39 -11.41 -13.51 -28.24
C PRO A 39 -12.64 -13.58 -27.33
N ALA A 40 -13.13 -14.79 -27.06
CA ALA A 40 -14.32 -15.02 -26.25
C ALA A 40 -14.25 -14.33 -24.86
N GLY A 41 -13.06 -14.27 -24.26
CA GLY A 41 -12.83 -13.58 -22.98
C GLY A 41 -13.01 -12.05 -23.04
N GLN A 42 -12.73 -11.41 -24.18
CA GLN A 42 -12.98 -9.97 -24.36
C GLN A 42 -14.46 -9.68 -24.59
N VAL A 43 -15.16 -10.56 -25.32
CA VAL A 43 -16.62 -10.51 -25.47
C VAL A 43 -17.29 -10.70 -24.10
N GLY A 44 -16.79 -11.63 -23.28
CA GLY A 44 -17.28 -11.87 -21.92
C GLY A 44 -17.10 -10.66 -20.99
N LEU A 45 -15.94 -9.99 -21.01
CA LEU A 45 -15.75 -8.76 -20.24
C LEU A 45 -16.70 -7.65 -20.73
N HIS A 46 -16.83 -7.47 -22.04
CA HIS A 46 -17.74 -6.47 -22.58
C HIS A 46 -19.18 -6.72 -22.11
N GLN A 47 -19.66 -7.96 -22.25
CA GLN A 47 -20.98 -8.36 -21.75
C GLN A 47 -21.14 -8.09 -20.26
N TYR A 48 -20.10 -8.36 -19.47
CA TYR A 48 -20.09 -8.03 -18.05
C TYR A 48 -20.27 -6.53 -17.81
N LEU A 49 -19.42 -5.70 -18.41
CA LEU A 49 -19.42 -4.25 -18.20
C LEU A 49 -20.77 -3.62 -18.56
N ILE A 50 -21.36 -4.00 -19.70
CA ILE A 50 -22.66 -3.45 -20.14
C ILE A 50 -23.83 -3.99 -19.34
N SER A 51 -23.68 -5.15 -18.68
CA SER A 51 -24.71 -5.76 -17.84
C SER A 51 -24.71 -5.27 -16.40
N SER A 52 -23.72 -4.47 -16.01
CA SER A 52 -23.67 -3.87 -14.68
C SER A 52 -24.88 -2.96 -14.47
N ALA A 53 -25.51 -3.08 -13.30
CA ALA A 53 -26.70 -2.29 -12.95
C ALA A 53 -26.44 -0.78 -13.00
N ASP A 54 -25.19 -0.37 -12.81
CA ASP A 54 -24.80 1.04 -12.78
C ASP A 54 -24.51 1.59 -14.18
N VAL A 55 -24.50 0.78 -15.24
CA VAL A 55 -24.24 1.26 -16.62
C VAL A 55 -25.57 1.56 -17.32
N ILE A 56 -25.81 2.84 -17.63
CA ILE A 56 -27.03 3.30 -18.32
C ILE A 56 -26.90 3.12 -19.83
N ASN A 57 -25.72 3.41 -20.38
CA ASN A 57 -25.49 3.36 -21.81
C ASN A 57 -24.12 2.80 -22.12
N SER A 58 -24.01 2.08 -23.23
CA SER A 58 -22.75 1.55 -23.73
C SER A 58 -22.70 1.62 -25.25
N GLN A 59 -21.50 1.77 -25.77
CA GLN A 59 -21.25 1.81 -27.21
C GLN A 59 -19.81 1.39 -27.49
N ILE A 60 -19.59 0.85 -28.67
CA ILE A 60 -18.26 0.54 -29.17
C ILE A 60 -17.76 1.74 -29.97
N VAL A 61 -16.57 2.24 -29.63
CA VAL A 61 -15.97 3.44 -30.25
C VAL A 61 -14.57 3.16 -30.75
N SER A 62 -14.09 4.00 -31.65
CA SER A 62 -12.69 4.02 -32.05
C SER A 62 -12.10 5.41 -31.83
N VAL A 63 -11.07 5.51 -31.00
CA VAL A 63 -10.36 6.76 -30.73
C VAL A 63 -9.04 6.78 -31.48
N SER A 64 -8.81 7.83 -32.28
CA SER A 64 -7.51 8.05 -32.92
C SER A 64 -6.47 8.47 -31.87
N LYS A 65 -5.61 7.52 -31.48
CA LYS A 65 -4.56 7.73 -30.48
C LYS A 65 -3.55 8.80 -30.88
N SER A 66 -3.18 8.84 -32.16
CA SER A 66 -2.29 9.87 -32.71
C SER A 66 -2.90 11.28 -32.59
N ASN A 67 -4.20 11.43 -32.90
CA ASN A 67 -4.89 12.70 -32.71
C ASN A 67 -5.01 13.06 -31.22
N LEU A 68 -5.24 12.07 -30.36
CA LEU A 68 -5.35 12.27 -28.92
C LEU A 68 -4.04 12.79 -28.33
N ILE A 69 -2.90 12.12 -28.60
CA ILE A 69 -1.60 12.57 -28.09
C ILE A 69 -1.18 13.91 -28.70
N GLN A 70 -1.51 14.15 -29.97
CA GLN A 70 -1.28 15.45 -30.61
C GLN A 70 -2.08 16.57 -29.92
N ALA A 71 -3.36 16.33 -29.60
CA ALA A 71 -4.19 17.31 -28.90
C ALA A 71 -3.68 17.60 -27.47
N ILE A 72 -3.23 16.56 -26.76
CA ILE A 72 -2.62 16.71 -25.43
C ILE A 72 -1.33 17.53 -25.51
N THR A 73 -0.40 17.15 -26.39
CA THR A 73 0.92 17.80 -26.50
C THR A 73 0.84 19.24 -27.02
N ASN A 74 -0.20 19.57 -27.79
CA ASN A 74 -0.50 20.94 -28.22
C ASN A 74 -1.20 21.78 -27.14
N GLY A 75 -1.55 21.18 -25.99
CA GLY A 75 -2.23 21.87 -24.88
C GLY A 75 -3.65 22.33 -25.22
N ASN A 76 -4.31 21.65 -26.16
CA ASN A 76 -5.62 22.05 -26.68
C ASN A 76 -6.61 20.88 -26.75
N LEU A 77 -6.50 19.94 -25.80
CA LEU A 77 -7.39 18.80 -25.72
C LEU A 77 -8.83 19.26 -25.51
N SER A 78 -9.68 18.98 -26.49
CA SER A 78 -11.13 19.05 -26.36
C SER A 78 -11.74 17.69 -26.69
N THR A 79 -12.80 17.31 -25.99
CA THR A 79 -13.53 16.06 -26.25
C THR A 79 -14.99 16.34 -26.59
N LEU A 80 -15.57 15.57 -27.50
CA LEU A 80 -17.00 15.57 -27.79
C LEU A 80 -17.59 14.23 -27.33
N LEU A 81 -18.22 14.22 -26.15
CA LEU A 81 -18.79 13.00 -25.62
C LEU A 81 -20.01 12.54 -26.43
N PRO A 82 -20.21 11.22 -26.58
CA PRO A 82 -21.34 10.74 -27.36
C PRO A 82 -22.66 11.01 -26.65
N GLY A 83 -23.59 11.61 -27.40
CA GLY A 83 -24.87 12.10 -26.87
C GLY A 83 -24.81 13.57 -26.44
N ASP A 84 -23.62 14.13 -26.23
CA ASP A 84 -23.44 15.53 -25.87
C ASP A 84 -23.23 16.40 -27.11
N GLY A 85 -23.90 17.55 -27.15
CA GLY A 85 -23.91 18.43 -28.32
C GLY A 85 -22.76 19.43 -28.41
N SER A 86 -21.93 19.54 -27.37
CA SER A 86 -20.88 20.57 -27.27
C SER A 86 -19.53 19.97 -26.85
N PRO A 87 -18.42 20.37 -27.51
CA PRO A 87 -17.08 19.96 -27.07
C PRO A 87 -16.72 20.56 -25.70
N MET A 88 -16.12 19.76 -24.84
CA MET A 88 -15.53 20.19 -23.58
C MET A 88 -14.03 20.41 -23.74
N SER A 89 -13.50 21.49 -23.17
CA SER A 89 -12.07 21.82 -23.25
C SER A 89 -11.40 21.57 -21.90
N TRP A 90 -10.29 20.83 -21.92
CA TRP A 90 -9.62 20.37 -20.72
C TRP A 90 -8.34 21.17 -20.49
N ILE A 91 -8.19 21.70 -19.28
CA ILE A 91 -6.96 22.34 -18.82
C ILE A 91 -6.07 21.27 -18.22
N THR A 92 -4.85 21.14 -18.73
CA THR A 92 -3.88 20.17 -18.25
C THR A 92 -3.50 20.45 -16.79
N LEU A 93 -3.78 19.49 -15.91
CA LEU A 93 -3.31 19.47 -14.53
C LEU A 93 -1.99 18.70 -14.43
N HIS A 94 -1.90 17.56 -15.11
CA HIS A 94 -0.77 16.64 -15.04
C HIS A 94 -0.55 15.95 -16.39
N PHE A 95 0.71 15.73 -16.76
CA PHE A 95 1.08 14.99 -17.98
C PHE A 95 2.45 14.32 -17.81
N ASP A 96 2.45 13.00 -17.64
CA ASP A 96 3.66 12.16 -17.63
C ASP A 96 3.78 11.45 -18.98
N TYR A 97 4.78 11.84 -19.78
CA TYR A 97 4.99 11.27 -21.12
C TYR A 97 6.25 10.41 -21.16
N THR A 98 6.09 9.13 -21.51
CA THR A 98 7.22 8.22 -21.78
C THR A 98 7.36 7.96 -23.28
N SER A 99 6.25 7.65 -23.95
CA SER A 99 6.17 7.48 -25.40
C SER A 99 4.72 7.67 -25.89
N GLU A 100 4.50 7.69 -27.20
CA GLU A 100 3.16 7.73 -27.80
C GLU A 100 2.29 6.52 -27.40
N THR A 101 2.92 5.43 -26.97
CA THR A 101 2.27 4.21 -26.52
C THR A 101 2.22 4.08 -25.00
N ASN A 102 2.83 5.00 -24.25
CA ASN A 102 2.94 4.98 -22.79
C ASN A 102 2.94 6.40 -22.22
N TYR A 103 1.79 6.87 -21.77
CA TYR A 103 1.64 8.20 -21.16
C TYR A 103 0.42 8.27 -20.24
N GLU A 104 0.45 9.23 -19.32
CA GLU A 104 -0.67 9.56 -18.43
C GLU A 104 -0.97 11.05 -18.53
N TYR A 105 -2.26 11.38 -18.59
CA TYR A 105 -2.75 12.76 -18.66
C TYR A 105 -3.94 12.95 -17.73
N ILE A 106 -3.91 14.02 -16.94
CA ILE A 106 -5.05 14.46 -16.12
C ILE A 106 -5.40 15.89 -16.53
N GLY A 107 -6.65 16.09 -16.93
CA GLY A 107 -7.22 17.39 -17.27
C GLY A 107 -8.41 17.74 -16.40
N LEU A 108 -8.66 19.03 -16.21
CA LEU A 108 -9.79 19.58 -15.45
C LEU A 108 -10.58 20.56 -16.32
N ILE A 109 -11.88 20.73 -16.04
CA ILE A 109 -12.64 21.90 -16.45
C ILE A 109 -12.74 22.82 -15.22
N THR A 110 -12.48 24.11 -15.42
CA THR A 110 -12.47 25.11 -14.32
C THR A 110 -13.77 25.91 -14.25
N ASP A 111 -14.87 25.42 -14.82
CA ASP A 111 -16.16 26.07 -14.64
C ASP A 111 -16.76 25.75 -13.27
N ASP A 112 -17.69 26.59 -12.84
CA ASP A 112 -18.27 26.59 -11.47
C ASP A 112 -19.19 25.37 -11.20
N ALA A 113 -19.18 24.33 -12.05
CA ALA A 113 -20.19 23.28 -12.11
C ALA A 113 -19.79 21.93 -11.46
N GLY A 114 -18.56 21.75 -11.01
CA GLY A 114 -18.22 20.68 -10.07
C GLY A 114 -16.84 20.04 -10.22
N GLU A 115 -16.73 18.77 -9.86
CA GLU A 115 -15.51 17.98 -10.06
C GLU A 115 -15.45 17.41 -11.48
N GLU A 116 -15.20 18.27 -12.46
CA GLU A 116 -15.12 17.84 -13.85
C GLU A 116 -13.66 17.55 -14.22
N TYR A 117 -13.38 16.29 -14.55
CA TYR A 117 -12.04 15.84 -14.89
C TYR A 117 -12.04 14.80 -15.98
N ILE A 118 -10.89 14.72 -16.67
CA ILE A 118 -10.54 13.64 -17.58
C ILE A 118 -9.23 13.03 -17.12
N ASN A 119 -9.19 11.71 -16.98
CA ASN A 119 -7.98 10.94 -16.75
C ASN A 119 -7.77 10.02 -17.95
N ILE A 120 -6.59 10.08 -18.57
CA ILE A 120 -6.23 9.29 -19.75
C ILE A 120 -4.94 8.56 -19.43
N ASN A 121 -4.97 7.24 -19.55
CA ASN A 121 -3.81 6.39 -19.39
C ASN A 121 -3.63 5.57 -20.67
N MET A 122 -2.45 5.69 -21.27
CA MET A 122 -2.02 4.86 -22.38
C MET A 122 -0.95 3.91 -21.85
N HIS A 123 -1.21 2.61 -21.93
CA HIS A 123 -0.28 1.56 -21.51
C HIS A 123 -0.11 0.55 -22.63
N ASP A 124 1.11 0.40 -23.13
CA ASP A 124 1.44 -0.52 -24.24
C ASP A 124 0.44 -0.42 -25.40
N ASN A 125 0.16 0.83 -25.81
CA ASN A 125 -0.78 1.18 -26.87
C ASN A 125 -2.26 0.82 -26.56
N GLN A 126 -2.62 0.52 -25.32
CA GLN A 126 -4.01 0.36 -24.88
C GLN A 126 -4.50 1.65 -24.21
N LEU A 127 -5.66 2.14 -24.64
CA LEU A 127 -6.24 3.38 -24.14
C LEU A 127 -7.27 3.12 -23.04
N TYR A 128 -6.99 3.65 -21.85
CA TYR A 128 -7.88 3.72 -20.71
C TYR A 128 -8.25 5.17 -20.46
N MET A 129 -9.52 5.45 -20.21
CA MET A 129 -9.96 6.81 -19.94
C MET A 129 -11.13 6.84 -18.99
N GLU A 130 -11.13 7.82 -18.10
CA GLU A 130 -12.20 8.11 -17.16
C GLU A 130 -12.55 9.59 -17.28
N ILE A 131 -13.84 9.89 -17.35
CA ILE A 131 -14.35 11.25 -17.51
C ILE A 131 -15.47 11.45 -16.51
N ASN A 132 -15.31 12.41 -15.62
CA ASN A 132 -16.38 12.87 -14.75
C ASN A 132 -16.80 14.26 -15.21
N THR A 133 -18.10 14.47 -15.36
CA THR A 133 -18.70 15.74 -15.78
C THR A 133 -19.86 16.08 -14.84
N ALA A 134 -20.42 17.27 -14.98
CA ALA A 134 -21.65 17.65 -14.29
C ALA A 134 -22.86 16.76 -14.65
N THR A 135 -22.85 16.14 -15.84
CA THR A 135 -24.00 15.40 -16.40
C THR A 135 -23.84 13.88 -16.36
N GLY A 136 -22.66 13.37 -16.03
CA GLY A 136 -22.42 11.94 -16.02
C GLY A 136 -20.97 11.54 -15.75
N PHE A 137 -20.82 10.25 -15.54
CA PHE A 137 -19.54 9.59 -15.32
C PHE A 137 -19.32 8.53 -16.40
N TYR A 138 -18.20 8.62 -17.09
CA TYR A 138 -17.92 7.84 -18.28
C TYR A 138 -16.58 7.14 -18.17
N ARG A 139 -16.49 5.95 -18.77
CA ARG A 139 -15.22 5.24 -18.93
C ARG A 139 -15.03 4.69 -20.33
N LEU A 140 -13.77 4.65 -20.73
CA LEU A 140 -13.27 3.99 -21.92
C LEU A 140 -12.35 2.85 -21.48
N MET A 141 -12.63 1.64 -21.96
CA MET A 141 -11.76 0.49 -21.75
C MET A 141 -11.42 -0.18 -23.09
N PRO A 142 -10.19 -0.70 -23.24
CA PRO A 142 -9.78 -1.36 -24.47
C PRO A 142 -10.53 -2.67 -24.69
N LEU A 143 -11.01 -2.87 -25.91
CA LEU A 143 -11.45 -4.18 -26.41
C LEU A 143 -10.42 -4.79 -27.35
N SER A 144 -9.76 -3.96 -28.16
CA SER A 144 -8.62 -4.30 -29.00
C SER A 144 -7.76 -3.04 -29.14
N ASP A 145 -6.67 -3.12 -29.90
CA ASP A 145 -5.79 -1.98 -30.12
C ASP A 145 -6.57 -0.73 -30.55
N ASP A 146 -7.45 -0.83 -31.55
CA ASP A 146 -8.08 0.35 -32.15
C ASP A 146 -9.54 0.59 -31.71
N VAL A 147 -10.07 -0.28 -30.85
CA VAL A 147 -11.49 -0.26 -30.48
C VAL A 147 -11.65 -0.36 -28.97
N GLN A 148 -12.50 0.51 -28.44
CA GLN A 148 -12.79 0.64 -27.02
C GLN A 148 -14.29 0.48 -26.76
N VAL A 149 -14.64 0.05 -25.56
CA VAL A 149 -15.99 0.20 -25.02
C VAL A 149 -16.07 1.54 -24.29
N PHE A 150 -17.04 2.35 -24.67
CA PHE A 150 -17.42 3.57 -23.96
C PHE A 150 -18.65 3.25 -23.11
N LEU A 151 -18.53 3.46 -21.80
CA LEU A 151 -19.57 3.20 -20.80
C LEU A 151 -20.00 4.52 -20.18
N ASN A 152 -21.30 4.69 -20.01
CA ASN A 152 -21.91 5.78 -19.24
C ASN A 152 -22.59 5.18 -18.02
N TYR A 153 -22.22 5.68 -16.84
CA TYR A 153 -22.73 5.21 -15.56
C TYR A 153 -23.85 6.10 -15.02
N GLN A 154 -24.72 5.50 -14.24
CA GLN A 154 -25.75 6.20 -13.49
C GLN A 154 -25.11 7.04 -12.39
N ASP A 155 -25.43 8.34 -12.38
CA ASP A 155 -24.99 9.27 -11.35
C ASP A 155 -25.85 9.19 -10.06
N ASN A 156 -26.87 8.32 -10.04
CA ASN A 156 -27.81 8.13 -8.93
C ASN A 156 -27.49 6.87 -8.13
N TYR A 157 -26.93 7.09 -6.93
CA TYR A 157 -26.55 6.05 -5.98
C TYR A 157 -27.76 5.57 -5.17
N GLY A 158 -28.12 4.30 -5.32
CA GLY A 158 -29.06 3.63 -4.43
C GLY A 158 -28.31 2.98 -3.28
N ASP A 159 -28.50 3.48 -2.04
CA ASP A 159 -28.34 2.73 -0.78
C ASP A 159 -27.05 1.88 -0.62
N GLN A 160 -25.91 2.29 -1.22
CA GLN A 160 -24.66 1.55 -1.07
C GLN A 160 -24.01 1.91 0.26
N THR A 161 -24.36 1.16 1.31
CA THR A 161 -23.64 1.21 2.59
C THR A 161 -22.35 0.41 2.45
N CYS A 162 -21.20 1.10 2.48
CA CYS A 162 -19.99 0.50 3.03
C CYS A 162 -20.28 0.26 4.52
N VAL A 163 -20.63 -0.97 4.88
CA VAL A 163 -20.91 -1.29 6.29
C VAL A 163 -19.58 -1.16 7.04
N GLY A 164 -19.53 -0.23 8.00
CA GLY A 164 -18.40 -0.11 8.91
C GLY A 164 -18.18 -1.44 9.61
N LEU A 165 -17.11 -2.14 9.26
CA LEU A 165 -16.60 -3.21 10.10
C LEU A 165 -16.17 -2.59 11.42
N SER A 166 -16.76 -3.08 12.50
CA SER A 166 -16.38 -2.83 13.89
C SER A 166 -14.90 -2.47 14.04
N ASN A 167 -14.62 -1.34 14.69
CA ASN A 167 -13.30 -0.87 15.10
C ASN A 167 -12.36 -2.06 15.31
N PRO A 168 -11.31 -2.25 14.48
CA PRO A 168 -10.25 -3.17 14.84
C PRO A 168 -9.72 -2.68 16.18
N GLY A 169 -9.93 -3.49 17.23
CA GLY A 169 -9.76 -3.10 18.63
C GLY A 169 -8.59 -2.14 18.81
N ASP A 170 -8.95 -0.93 19.23
CA ASP A 170 -8.09 0.25 19.24
C ASP A 170 -6.84 0.00 20.11
N GLY A 171 -5.73 -0.36 19.48
CA GLY A 171 -4.42 -0.08 20.05
C GLY A 171 -4.23 1.44 20.12
N THR A 172 -3.51 1.93 21.14
CA THR A 172 -3.26 3.36 21.36
C THR A 172 -2.70 4.05 20.12
N TRP A 173 -3.54 4.76 19.37
CA TRP A 173 -3.18 5.40 18.11
C TRP A 173 -1.98 6.35 18.27
N ILE A 174 -0.97 6.21 17.41
CA ILE A 174 0.14 7.14 17.34
C ILE A 174 -0.11 8.03 16.13
N GLU A 175 -0.26 9.33 16.36
CA GLU A 175 -0.44 10.28 15.26
C GLU A 175 0.82 10.34 14.39
N PRO A 176 0.71 10.08 13.08
CA PRO A 176 1.85 10.23 12.19
C PRO A 176 2.23 11.72 12.08
N ASP A 177 3.53 12.00 12.05
CA ASP A 177 4.01 13.37 11.82
C ASP A 177 3.82 13.75 10.35
N CYS A 178 2.78 14.55 10.09
CA CYS A 178 2.42 15.05 8.77
C CYS A 178 3.45 16.02 8.13
N ASN A 179 4.54 16.35 8.84
CA ASN A 179 5.62 17.18 8.34
C ASN A 179 6.84 16.37 7.86
N ILE A 180 6.87 15.06 8.11
CA ILE A 180 7.96 14.20 7.64
C ILE A 180 7.86 14.02 6.12
N ARG A 181 8.98 14.24 5.43
CA ARG A 181 9.11 13.84 4.03
C ARG A 181 9.43 12.36 3.99
N VAL A 182 8.44 11.57 3.58
CA VAL A 182 8.59 10.16 3.28
C VAL A 182 9.08 9.96 1.84
N PRO A 183 9.91 8.94 1.56
CA PRO A 183 10.21 8.56 0.19
C PRO A 183 8.95 8.00 -0.51
N ALA A 184 8.89 8.15 -1.83
CA ALA A 184 7.90 7.47 -2.64
C ALA A 184 8.20 5.96 -2.67
N CYS A 185 7.17 5.15 -2.47
CA CYS A 185 7.26 3.68 -2.45
C CYS A 185 6.30 3.09 -3.48
N ASP A 186 6.69 1.95 -4.04
CA ASP A 186 5.94 1.22 -5.07
C ASP A 186 5.25 0.02 -4.44
N ILE A 187 3.92 0.05 -4.39
CA ILE A 187 3.09 -0.98 -3.77
C ILE A 187 2.63 -1.93 -4.86
N ARG A 188 3.08 -3.18 -4.80
CA ARG A 188 2.84 -4.18 -5.84
C ARG A 188 1.58 -4.95 -5.55
N MET A 189 0.55 -4.74 -6.37
CA MET A 189 -0.76 -5.34 -6.23
C MET A 189 -0.89 -6.58 -7.12
N LEU A 190 -1.32 -7.70 -6.53
CA LEU A 190 -1.81 -8.86 -7.25
C LEU A 190 -3.34 -8.84 -7.29
N PHE A 191 -3.92 -8.88 -8.49
CA PHE A 191 -5.37 -8.91 -8.67
C PHE A 191 -5.89 -10.35 -8.70
N ILE A 192 -6.80 -10.68 -7.80
CA ILE A 192 -7.32 -12.04 -7.63
C ILE A 192 -8.76 -12.11 -8.11
N ILE A 193 -9.03 -13.03 -9.02
CA ILE A 193 -10.38 -13.36 -9.47
C ILE A 193 -10.78 -14.65 -8.76
N THR A 194 -11.90 -14.65 -8.05
CA THR A 194 -12.42 -15.90 -7.50
C THR A 194 -12.88 -16.85 -8.61
N ALA A 195 -12.71 -18.16 -8.39
CA ALA A 195 -13.17 -19.17 -9.35
C ALA A 195 -14.66 -19.05 -9.72
N SER A 196 -15.50 -18.58 -8.78
CA SER A 196 -16.91 -18.30 -9.04
C SER A 196 -17.13 -17.15 -10.01
N VAL A 197 -16.33 -16.07 -9.92
CA VAL A 197 -16.39 -14.95 -10.86
C VAL A 197 -15.91 -15.44 -12.22
N ALA A 198 -14.76 -16.12 -12.26
CA ALA A 198 -14.24 -16.69 -13.50
C ALA A 198 -15.26 -17.62 -14.20
N SER A 199 -15.95 -18.48 -13.44
CA SER A 199 -16.99 -19.37 -13.98
C SER A 199 -18.24 -18.62 -14.41
N ARG A 200 -18.73 -17.65 -13.62
CA ARG A 200 -19.95 -16.89 -13.93
C ARG A 200 -19.80 -16.09 -15.22
N TYR A 201 -18.60 -15.57 -15.47
CA TYR A 201 -18.31 -14.73 -16.63
C TYR A 201 -17.51 -15.47 -17.71
N ASN A 202 -17.58 -16.81 -17.73
CA ASN A 202 -17.05 -17.67 -18.80
C ASN A 202 -15.58 -17.37 -19.16
N GLY A 203 -14.73 -17.15 -18.16
CA GLY A 203 -13.31 -16.83 -18.36
C GLY A 203 -13.06 -15.44 -18.96
N ALA A 204 -13.94 -14.47 -18.69
CA ALA A 204 -13.74 -13.07 -19.09
C ALA A 204 -12.34 -12.57 -18.71
N ASN A 205 -11.74 -11.77 -19.60
CA ASN A 205 -10.44 -11.15 -19.32
C ASN A 205 -10.65 -9.92 -18.43
N PHE A 206 -10.28 -10.00 -17.15
CA PHE A 206 -10.41 -8.88 -16.20
C PHE A 206 -9.22 -7.90 -16.21
N LEU A 207 -8.22 -8.10 -17.07
CA LEU A 207 -7.04 -7.23 -17.08
C LEU A 207 -7.40 -5.74 -17.28
N PRO A 208 -8.33 -5.36 -18.19
CA PRO A 208 -8.73 -3.96 -18.31
C PRO A 208 -9.35 -3.39 -17.02
N VAL A 209 -10.07 -4.19 -16.25
CA VAL A 209 -10.65 -3.78 -14.96
C VAL A 209 -9.54 -3.54 -13.93
N ALA A 210 -8.59 -4.48 -13.83
CA ALA A 210 -7.46 -4.37 -12.90
C ALA A 210 -6.55 -3.17 -13.22
N VAL A 211 -6.24 -2.94 -14.49
CA VAL A 211 -5.46 -1.78 -14.93
C VAL A 211 -6.20 -0.48 -14.63
N THR A 212 -7.49 -0.40 -14.97
CA THR A 212 -8.31 0.79 -14.69
C THR A 212 -8.37 1.10 -13.18
N LEU A 213 -8.48 0.08 -12.32
CA LEU A 213 -8.47 0.28 -10.87
C LEU A 213 -7.15 0.89 -10.39
N VAL A 214 -6.02 0.36 -10.88
CA VAL A 214 -4.68 0.88 -10.53
C VAL A 214 -4.49 2.30 -11.05
N ASP A 215 -4.87 2.58 -12.29
CA ASP A 215 -4.80 3.91 -12.89
C ASP A 215 -5.67 4.91 -12.14
N GLN A 216 -6.87 4.49 -11.74
CA GLN A 216 -7.79 5.31 -10.95
C GLN A 216 -7.14 5.64 -9.59
N ALA A 217 -6.61 4.64 -8.88
CA ALA A 217 -5.95 4.83 -7.59
C ALA A 217 -4.72 5.76 -7.68
N ASN A 218 -3.87 5.55 -8.68
CA ASN A 218 -2.68 6.37 -8.91
C ASN A 218 -3.04 7.82 -9.26
N SER A 219 -4.09 8.03 -10.06
CA SER A 219 -4.63 9.36 -10.34
C SER A 219 -5.15 10.03 -9.06
N SER A 220 -5.91 9.31 -8.24
CA SER A 220 -6.36 9.79 -6.92
C SER A 220 -5.20 10.18 -6.02
N PHE A 221 -4.15 9.36 -5.97
CA PHE A 221 -2.94 9.63 -5.18
C PHE A 221 -2.27 10.92 -5.62
N LYS A 222 -2.01 11.08 -6.93
CA LYS A 222 -1.41 12.30 -7.49
C LYS A 222 -2.26 13.53 -7.21
N ARG A 223 -3.57 13.46 -7.47
CA ARG A 223 -4.51 14.57 -7.24
C ARG A 223 -4.58 14.98 -5.78
N SER A 224 -4.37 14.04 -4.86
CA SER A 224 -4.43 14.28 -3.41
C SER A 224 -3.09 14.63 -2.77
N GLY A 225 -1.96 14.39 -3.46
CA GLY A 225 -0.62 14.56 -2.91
C GLY A 225 -0.12 13.37 -2.08
N VAL A 226 -0.64 12.16 -2.34
CA VAL A 226 -0.05 10.91 -1.87
C VAL A 226 1.13 10.57 -2.77
N VAL A 227 2.31 10.33 -2.19
CA VAL A 227 3.57 10.18 -2.95
C VAL A 227 3.84 8.76 -3.43
N HIS A 228 3.11 7.78 -2.90
CA HIS A 228 3.24 6.39 -3.28
C HIS A 228 2.53 6.09 -4.59
N ARG A 229 2.83 4.92 -5.16
CA ARG A 229 2.16 4.41 -6.36
C ARG A 229 1.79 2.95 -6.18
N ILE A 230 0.81 2.50 -6.94
CA ILE A 230 0.46 1.08 -7.06
C ILE A 230 0.89 0.58 -8.44
N THR A 231 1.48 -0.60 -8.45
CA THR A 231 1.83 -1.32 -9.68
C THR A 231 1.10 -2.66 -9.71
N LEU A 232 0.38 -2.94 -10.79
CA LEU A 232 -0.20 -4.27 -11.02
C LEU A 232 0.94 -5.24 -11.38
N VAL A 233 1.22 -6.22 -10.53
CA VAL A 233 2.27 -7.23 -10.80
C VAL A 233 1.74 -8.52 -11.42
N GLY A 234 0.44 -8.75 -11.34
CA GLY A 234 -0.19 -9.92 -11.93
C GLY A 234 -1.69 -9.93 -11.75
N MET A 235 -2.33 -10.85 -12.45
CA MET A 235 -3.75 -11.15 -12.32
C MET A 235 -3.94 -12.65 -12.39
N GLU A 236 -4.61 -13.23 -11.40
CA GLU A 236 -4.72 -14.68 -11.26
C GLU A 236 -6.09 -15.12 -10.78
N ILE A 237 -6.45 -16.35 -11.13
CA ILE A 237 -7.66 -17.00 -10.61
C ILE A 237 -7.29 -17.84 -9.39
N SER A 238 -8.02 -17.70 -8.30
CA SER A 238 -7.82 -18.48 -7.08
C SER A 238 -9.05 -19.30 -6.69
N ASN A 239 -8.78 -20.51 -6.20
CA ASN A 239 -9.77 -21.39 -5.58
C ASN A 239 -9.79 -21.31 -4.04
N ASP A 240 -8.85 -20.59 -3.42
CA ASP A 240 -8.74 -20.47 -1.96
C ASP A 240 -9.87 -19.64 -1.34
N VAL A 241 -10.52 -18.81 -2.16
CA VAL A 241 -11.61 -17.89 -1.81
C VAL A 241 -12.88 -18.29 -2.57
N GLY A 242 -13.99 -18.36 -1.82
CA GLY A 242 -15.27 -18.90 -2.26
C GLY A 242 -16.19 -17.79 -2.77
N GLY A 243 -17.10 -18.14 -3.66
CA GLY A 243 -17.95 -17.18 -4.36
C GLY A 243 -19.20 -16.73 -3.63
N ASP A 244 -19.28 -16.96 -2.32
CA ASP A 244 -20.55 -16.99 -1.58
C ASP A 244 -21.21 -15.60 -1.45
N GLY A 245 -20.52 -14.54 -1.88
CA GLY A 245 -21.01 -13.15 -1.91
C GLY A 245 -20.77 -12.37 -0.62
N ASP A 246 -20.38 -13.05 0.47
CA ASP A 246 -20.01 -12.43 1.74
C ASP A 246 -18.59 -11.85 1.67
N VAL A 247 -18.52 -10.54 1.47
CA VAL A 247 -17.27 -9.77 1.40
C VAL A 247 -16.38 -9.94 2.63
N LEU A 248 -16.97 -9.97 3.83
CA LEU A 248 -16.21 -9.97 5.08
C LEU A 248 -15.57 -11.35 5.31
N TYR A 249 -16.35 -12.39 5.04
CA TYR A 249 -15.87 -13.75 5.08
C TYR A 249 -14.74 -13.98 4.06
N GLU A 250 -14.90 -13.48 2.83
CA GLU A 250 -13.88 -13.64 1.79
C GLU A 250 -12.63 -12.79 2.06
N LEU A 251 -12.77 -11.59 2.65
CA LEU A 251 -11.63 -10.82 3.14
C LEU A 251 -10.86 -11.59 4.22
N ALA A 252 -11.55 -12.19 5.20
CA ALA A 252 -10.91 -12.98 6.25
C ALA A 252 -10.17 -14.18 5.66
N ARG A 253 -10.77 -14.90 4.71
CA ARG A 253 -10.13 -16.01 3.98
C ARG A 253 -8.92 -15.54 3.20
N MET A 254 -9.02 -14.46 2.44
CA MET A 254 -7.91 -13.92 1.65
C MET A 254 -6.73 -13.55 2.52
N ASN A 255 -6.96 -12.89 3.66
CA ASN A 255 -5.92 -12.62 4.63
C ASN A 255 -5.32 -13.93 5.18
N ILE A 256 -6.13 -14.91 5.58
CA ILE A 256 -5.61 -16.18 6.14
C ILE A 256 -4.80 -16.97 5.10
N TYR A 257 -5.30 -17.14 3.87
CA TYR A 257 -4.67 -17.96 2.82
C TYR A 257 -3.50 -17.27 2.12
N SER A 258 -3.40 -15.95 2.14
CA SER A 258 -2.24 -15.23 1.60
C SER A 258 -1.06 -15.18 2.57
N ILE A 259 -1.25 -15.62 3.82
CA ILE A 259 -0.26 -15.44 4.91
C ILE A 259 0.01 -16.73 5.68
N LEU A 260 -1.04 -17.28 6.30
CA LEU A 260 -0.96 -18.24 7.40
C LEU A 260 -1.06 -19.68 6.89
N LEU A 261 -1.96 -19.92 5.95
CA LEU A 261 -2.15 -21.25 5.37
C LEU A 261 -1.36 -21.37 4.08
N SER A 262 -0.76 -22.55 3.85
CA SER A 262 -0.15 -22.92 2.58
C SER A 262 -1.26 -23.13 1.53
N GLY A 263 -1.74 -22.04 0.94
CA GLY A 263 -2.72 -22.01 -0.13
C GLY A 263 -2.14 -21.53 -1.46
N GLN A 264 -2.98 -21.58 -2.49
CA GLN A 264 -2.67 -21.00 -3.80
C GLN A 264 -2.32 -19.51 -3.68
N LEU A 265 -3.05 -18.73 -2.86
CA LEU A 265 -2.85 -17.29 -2.70
C LEU A 265 -1.48 -16.93 -2.13
N LYS A 266 -0.99 -17.66 -1.12
CA LYS A 266 0.37 -17.46 -0.61
C LYS A 266 1.42 -17.74 -1.70
N THR A 267 1.24 -18.84 -2.44
CA THR A 267 2.13 -19.21 -3.55
C THR A 267 2.14 -18.15 -4.65
N LEU A 268 0.97 -17.66 -5.06
CA LEU A 268 0.85 -16.61 -6.08
C LEU A 268 1.45 -15.30 -5.59
N ARG A 269 1.20 -14.90 -4.34
CA ARG A 269 1.81 -13.71 -3.74
C ARG A 269 3.33 -13.83 -3.72
N GLU A 270 3.88 -14.98 -3.35
CA GLU A 270 5.33 -15.26 -3.40
C GLU A 270 5.85 -15.21 -4.84
N GLN A 271 5.18 -15.86 -5.81
CA GLN A 271 5.58 -15.90 -7.21
C GLN A 271 5.64 -14.51 -7.86
N TYR A 272 4.58 -13.72 -7.68
CA TYR A 272 4.48 -12.35 -8.21
C TYR A 272 5.14 -11.31 -7.30
N GLN A 273 5.67 -11.76 -6.17
CA GLN A 273 6.27 -10.92 -5.14
C GLN A 273 5.32 -9.78 -4.74
N ALA A 274 4.02 -10.04 -4.58
CA ALA A 274 3.03 -9.00 -4.34
C ALA A 274 3.01 -8.54 -2.87
N ASP A 275 2.87 -7.23 -2.67
CA ASP A 275 2.80 -6.58 -1.37
C ASP A 275 1.37 -6.63 -0.82
N VAL A 276 0.39 -6.49 -1.72
CA VAL A 276 -1.05 -6.44 -1.41
C VAL A 276 -1.85 -7.27 -2.41
N LEU A 277 -3.04 -7.71 -2.01
CA LEU A 277 -3.96 -8.47 -2.86
C LEU A 277 -5.30 -7.74 -2.98
N PHE A 278 -5.80 -7.58 -4.21
CA PHE A 278 -7.16 -7.11 -4.46
C PHE A 278 -8.00 -8.23 -5.04
N GLY A 279 -8.97 -8.72 -4.29
CA GLY A 279 -9.83 -9.81 -4.72
C GLY A 279 -11.21 -9.37 -5.20
N VAL A 280 -11.69 -10.07 -6.21
CA VAL A 280 -13.00 -9.82 -6.82
C VAL A 280 -13.91 -11.03 -6.61
N ILE A 281 -15.04 -10.77 -5.96
CA ILE A 281 -16.06 -11.77 -5.65
C ILE A 281 -17.37 -11.50 -6.41
N ASN A 282 -18.25 -12.49 -6.41
CA ASN A 282 -19.49 -12.45 -7.17
C ASN A 282 -20.52 -11.45 -6.61
N ASP A 283 -21.34 -10.85 -7.48
CA ASP A 283 -22.39 -9.88 -7.13
C ASP A 283 -23.67 -10.52 -6.56
N ILE A 284 -23.56 -11.57 -5.74
CA ILE A 284 -24.75 -12.12 -5.06
C ILE A 284 -25.15 -11.13 -3.96
N CYS A 285 -26.37 -10.59 -4.02
CA CYS A 285 -26.88 -9.60 -3.07
C CYS A 285 -28.14 -10.08 -2.35
N GLY A 286 -28.06 -10.22 -1.04
CA GLY A 286 -29.14 -10.09 -0.07
C GLY A 286 -29.25 -8.65 0.48
N PRO A 287 -30.38 -8.30 1.11
CA PRO A 287 -30.59 -6.97 1.70
C PRO A 287 -29.67 -6.72 2.90
N GLY A 288 -29.02 -5.54 2.94
CA GLY A 288 -28.14 -5.12 4.04
C GLY A 288 -26.68 -5.55 3.91
N GLU A 289 -26.25 -5.99 2.73
CA GLU A 289 -24.93 -6.56 2.51
C GLU A 289 -23.81 -5.54 2.25
N THR A 290 -22.61 -5.92 2.69
CA THR A 290 -21.35 -5.22 2.42
C THR A 290 -20.94 -5.38 0.96
N TYR A 291 -20.55 -4.28 0.31
CA TYR A 291 -20.17 -4.25 -1.10
C TYR A 291 -18.66 -4.44 -1.35
N ALA A 292 -17.85 -3.95 -0.42
CA ALA A 292 -16.41 -4.12 -0.41
C ALA A 292 -15.86 -3.94 1.01
N ALA A 293 -14.66 -4.47 1.26
CA ALA A 293 -13.95 -4.30 2.52
C ALA A 293 -12.44 -4.54 2.31
N ALA A 294 -11.63 -3.86 3.12
CA ALA A 294 -10.18 -4.04 3.15
C ALA A 294 -9.64 -4.17 4.57
N SER A 295 -8.50 -4.84 4.68
CA SER A 295 -7.71 -4.81 5.91
C SER A 295 -6.91 -3.50 5.99
N THR A 296 -6.90 -2.92 7.19
CA THR A 296 -6.06 -1.76 7.51
C THR A 296 -4.78 -2.23 8.22
N PRO A 297 -3.63 -1.56 7.98
CA PRO A 297 -2.42 -1.76 8.77
C PRO A 297 -2.73 -1.54 10.26
N ALA A 298 -2.45 -2.53 11.11
CA ALA A 298 -2.67 -2.41 12.55
C ALA A 298 -1.58 -1.56 13.19
N THR A 299 -1.89 -0.33 13.59
CA THR A 299 -0.92 0.69 14.05
C THR A 299 -0.11 0.33 15.30
N ASN A 300 -0.49 -0.72 16.05
CA ASN A 300 0.18 -1.11 17.31
C ASN A 300 0.29 -2.63 17.52
N GLY A 301 0.77 -3.35 16.49
CA GLY A 301 1.17 -4.75 16.64
C GLY A 301 2.60 -4.97 16.16
N PRO A 302 3.24 -6.07 16.59
CA PRO A 302 4.42 -6.56 15.86
C PRO A 302 4.06 -6.71 14.38
N PRO A 303 5.05 -6.72 13.45
CA PRO A 303 4.86 -6.94 12.01
C PRO A 303 3.88 -8.08 11.66
N SER A 304 3.69 -9.02 12.60
CA SER A 304 2.67 -10.07 12.61
C SER A 304 1.20 -9.64 12.42
N ASN A 305 0.80 -8.38 12.70
CA ASN A 305 -0.59 -7.92 12.54
C ASN A 305 -0.87 -7.25 11.18
N TYR A 306 0.18 -6.95 10.40
CA TYR A 306 0.08 -6.28 9.10
C TYR A 306 -0.09 -7.25 7.93
N ALA A 307 0.01 -8.55 8.18
CA ALA A 307 0.53 -9.46 7.17
C ALA A 307 -0.38 -9.66 5.94
N GLY A 308 -1.59 -9.12 5.89
CA GLY A 308 -2.54 -9.41 4.81
C GLY A 308 -2.73 -8.34 3.76
N CYS A 309 -2.74 -7.05 4.11
CA CYS A 309 -3.21 -5.93 3.27
C CYS A 309 -3.97 -6.39 2.01
N CYS A 310 -5.17 -6.91 2.25
CA CYS A 310 -6.08 -7.45 1.26
C CYS A 310 -7.27 -6.50 1.14
N ALA A 311 -7.82 -6.36 -0.06
CA ALA A 311 -9.15 -5.81 -0.28
C ALA A 311 -10.01 -6.84 -1.00
N VAL A 312 -11.31 -6.81 -0.75
CA VAL A 312 -12.30 -7.62 -1.46
C VAL A 312 -13.43 -6.71 -1.89
N ALA A 313 -13.81 -6.79 -3.16
CA ALA A 313 -14.98 -6.08 -3.67
C ALA A 313 -15.83 -7.01 -4.53
N LYS A 314 -17.14 -6.81 -4.49
CA LYS A 314 -18.06 -7.36 -5.48
C LYS A 314 -17.70 -6.78 -6.86
N VAL A 315 -17.78 -7.59 -7.93
CA VAL A 315 -17.33 -7.21 -9.27
C VAL A 315 -17.86 -5.84 -9.70
N ALA A 316 -19.17 -5.62 -9.58
CA ALA A 316 -19.83 -4.37 -9.98
C ALA A 316 -19.30 -3.12 -9.24
N GLN A 317 -18.68 -3.33 -8.07
CA GLN A 317 -18.25 -2.28 -7.15
C GLN A 317 -16.77 -1.92 -7.31
N VAL A 318 -15.99 -2.72 -8.05
CA VAL A 318 -14.56 -2.46 -8.26
C VAL A 318 -14.34 -1.12 -8.93
N LEU A 319 -15.14 -0.84 -9.97
CA LEU A 319 -15.10 0.37 -10.77
C LEU A 319 -16.49 1.02 -10.80
N ASN A 320 -17.20 1.15 -9.69
CA ASN A 320 -18.43 1.94 -9.72
C ASN A 320 -18.11 3.45 -9.79
N ALA A 321 -19.14 4.29 -9.96
CA ALA A 321 -18.98 5.74 -9.95
C ALA A 321 -18.74 6.29 -8.51
N ASP A 322 -19.04 5.48 -7.49
CA ASP A 322 -18.83 5.76 -6.06
C ASP A 322 -17.39 5.53 -5.60
N PHE A 323 -16.49 5.14 -6.51
CA PHE A 323 -15.07 4.92 -6.23
C PHE A 323 -14.81 3.87 -5.13
N THR A 324 -15.67 2.84 -5.02
CA THR A 324 -15.59 1.83 -3.96
C THR A 324 -14.27 1.05 -4.00
N GLY A 325 -13.78 0.63 -5.17
CA GLY A 325 -12.49 -0.07 -5.26
C GLY A 325 -11.31 0.74 -4.72
N ILE A 326 -11.19 2.02 -5.11
CA ILE A 326 -10.10 2.88 -4.64
C ILE A 326 -10.29 3.38 -3.20
N HIS A 327 -11.52 3.39 -2.68
CA HIS A 327 -11.79 3.55 -1.26
C HIS A 327 -11.13 2.43 -0.44
N GLU A 328 -11.34 1.18 -0.85
CA GLU A 328 -10.72 0.02 -0.19
C GLU A 328 -9.19 0.03 -0.29
N ILE A 329 -8.63 0.49 -1.41
CA ILE A 329 -7.19 0.72 -1.55
C ILE A 329 -6.70 1.78 -0.54
N GLY A 330 -7.50 2.81 -0.26
CA GLY A 330 -7.19 3.81 0.76
C GLY A 330 -6.99 3.21 2.15
N HIS A 331 -7.77 2.18 2.50
CA HIS A 331 -7.61 1.47 3.77
C HIS A 331 -6.28 0.73 3.89
N TRP A 332 -5.69 0.23 2.80
CA TRP A 332 -4.33 -0.37 2.86
C TRP A 332 -3.30 0.62 3.36
N LEU A 333 -3.48 1.90 3.06
CA LEU A 333 -2.57 2.97 3.47
C LEU A 333 -3.04 3.66 4.75
N ASN A 334 -3.81 2.94 5.57
CA ASN A 334 -4.36 3.44 6.82
C ASN A 334 -5.26 4.68 6.66
N GLY A 335 -5.92 4.82 5.51
CA GLY A 335 -7.01 5.78 5.33
C GLY A 335 -8.24 5.35 6.13
N ARG A 336 -8.94 6.31 6.73
CA ARG A 336 -10.07 6.05 7.65
C ARG A 336 -11.33 6.78 7.25
N HIS A 337 -12.45 6.22 7.67
CA HIS A 337 -13.77 6.78 7.42
C HIS A 337 -13.95 8.15 8.07
N THR A 338 -14.93 8.92 7.59
CA THR A 338 -15.23 10.26 8.12
C THR A 338 -15.65 10.20 9.59
N ASP A 339 -16.39 9.16 9.97
CA ASP A 339 -16.99 8.99 11.29
C ASP A 339 -16.12 8.22 12.29
N ASP A 340 -14.90 7.80 11.92
CA ASP A 340 -13.96 7.11 12.80
C ASP A 340 -13.39 8.09 13.85
N PRO A 341 -13.80 8.03 15.13
CA PRO A 341 -13.36 9.01 16.11
C PRO A 341 -11.96 8.69 16.67
N THR A 342 -11.40 7.50 16.40
CA THR A 342 -10.15 7.03 17.02
C THR A 342 -8.93 7.24 16.14
N ALA A 343 -9.09 7.78 14.94
CA ALA A 343 -8.01 7.89 13.97
C ALA A 343 -7.71 9.29 13.36
N PRO A 344 -7.85 10.42 14.10
CA PRO A 344 -7.34 11.71 13.61
C PRO A 344 -5.80 11.70 13.56
N PRO A 345 -5.13 12.17 12.49
CA PRO A 345 -5.71 13.04 11.47
C PRO A 345 -6.22 12.31 10.22
N GLY A 346 -6.17 10.99 10.11
CA GLY A 346 -6.35 10.28 8.83
C GLY A 346 -7.77 9.95 8.44
N ARG A 347 -8.72 10.90 8.49
CA ARG A 347 -10.16 10.63 8.28
C ARG A 347 -10.72 11.22 7.00
N GLY A 348 -11.74 10.59 6.43
CA GLY A 348 -12.54 11.12 5.32
C GLY A 348 -13.14 12.49 5.68
N TYR A 349 -13.44 13.32 4.70
CA TYR A 349 -13.97 14.67 4.92
C TYR A 349 -15.20 14.92 4.08
N ILE A 350 -16.20 15.58 4.67
CA ILE A 350 -17.37 16.10 3.95
C ILE A 350 -17.25 17.62 3.90
N PHE A 351 -17.41 18.18 2.71
CA PHE A 351 -17.36 19.61 2.50
C PHE A 351 -18.54 20.08 1.66
N THR A 352 -18.87 21.36 1.80
CA THR A 352 -19.96 22.00 1.05
C THR A 352 -19.42 23.16 0.24
N VAL A 353 -19.63 23.11 -1.08
CA VAL A 353 -19.40 24.24 -1.99
C VAL A 353 -20.69 25.07 -2.00
N PRO A 354 -20.65 26.32 -1.50
CA PRO A 354 -21.85 27.13 -1.35
C PRO A 354 -22.63 27.26 -2.66
N ASN A 355 -23.93 26.94 -2.62
CA ASN A 355 -24.86 26.99 -3.77
C ASN A 355 -24.54 26.02 -4.93
N VAL A 356 -23.60 25.08 -4.77
CA VAL A 356 -23.27 24.09 -5.80
C VAL A 356 -23.64 22.67 -5.32
N TYR A 357 -22.97 22.15 -4.27
CA TYR A 357 -23.26 20.84 -3.68
C TYR A 357 -22.56 20.57 -2.34
N THR A 358 -22.92 19.45 -1.72
CA THR A 358 -22.14 18.77 -0.67
C THR A 358 -21.54 17.48 -1.23
N ARG A 359 -20.28 17.21 -0.89
CA ARG A 359 -19.54 16.00 -1.31
C ARG A 359 -18.65 15.46 -0.20
N GLY A 360 -18.37 14.17 -0.26
CA GLY A 360 -17.34 13.51 0.53
C GLY A 360 -16.02 13.38 -0.24
N THR A 361 -14.90 13.29 0.45
CA THR A 361 -13.65 12.75 -0.13
C THR A 361 -13.73 11.23 -0.24
N LEU A 362 -12.78 10.58 -0.91
CA LEU A 362 -12.79 9.14 -1.19
C LEU A 362 -13.07 8.24 0.02
N MET A 363 -12.55 8.57 1.21
CA MET A 363 -12.77 7.78 2.41
C MET A 363 -14.10 8.07 3.13
N ASP A 364 -14.94 8.95 2.60
CA ASP A 364 -16.26 9.18 3.20
C ASP A 364 -17.13 7.93 3.12
N ASN A 365 -17.85 7.61 4.18
CA ASN A 365 -18.73 6.44 4.29
C ASN A 365 -20.19 6.85 4.53
N THR A 366 -20.52 8.13 4.33
CA THR A 366 -21.87 8.63 4.55
C THR A 366 -22.80 8.11 3.47
N LYS A 367 -23.93 7.52 3.89
CA LYS A 367 -24.94 6.98 2.97
C LYS A 367 -25.42 8.06 1.99
N ASN A 368 -25.46 7.73 0.70
CA ASN A 368 -25.90 8.60 -0.41
C ASN A 368 -25.03 9.85 -0.61
N MET A 369 -23.82 9.89 -0.08
CA MET A 369 -22.88 10.98 -0.33
C MET A 369 -22.05 10.68 -1.58
N LYS A 370 -22.14 11.56 -2.58
CA LYS A 370 -21.24 11.48 -3.74
C LYS A 370 -19.83 11.85 -3.32
N ARG A 371 -18.87 10.96 -3.60
CA ARG A 371 -17.46 11.20 -3.35
C ARG A 371 -16.83 11.97 -4.51
N ILE A 372 -15.85 12.81 -4.19
CA ILE A 372 -14.89 13.32 -5.17
C ILE A 372 -13.68 12.39 -5.23
N ASN A 373 -13.00 12.37 -6.38
CA ASN A 373 -11.79 11.58 -6.59
C ASN A 373 -10.55 12.25 -5.97
N TYR A 374 -10.63 12.50 -4.65
CA TYR A 374 -9.57 13.01 -3.79
C TYR A 374 -9.65 12.35 -2.41
N TYR A 375 -8.49 12.01 -1.84
CA TYR A 375 -8.35 11.76 -0.42
C TYR A 375 -8.29 13.09 0.34
N SER A 376 -8.77 13.09 1.58
CA SER A 376 -8.86 14.32 2.39
C SER A 376 -7.49 14.91 2.72
N THR A 377 -7.39 16.24 2.59
CA THR A 377 -6.19 16.99 2.98
C THR A 377 -6.49 18.48 3.15
N PRO A 378 -5.92 19.15 4.17
CA PRO A 378 -6.07 20.60 4.36
C PRO A 378 -5.27 21.43 3.35
N LYS A 379 -4.36 20.79 2.60
CA LYS A 379 -3.44 21.48 1.66
C LYS A 379 -4.11 21.83 0.33
N LEU A 380 -5.18 21.13 -0.02
CA LEU A 380 -5.87 21.28 -1.29
C LEU A 380 -7.25 21.88 -1.08
N LYS A 381 -7.73 22.53 -2.15
CA LYS A 381 -9.07 23.11 -2.22
C LYS A 381 -9.76 22.61 -3.47
N HIS A 382 -11.05 22.36 -3.34
CA HIS A 382 -11.94 22.03 -4.43
C HIS A 382 -12.96 23.16 -4.58
N LEU A 383 -12.97 23.82 -5.74
CA LEU A 383 -13.75 25.04 -6.00
C LEU A 383 -13.58 26.10 -4.88
N GLY A 384 -12.34 26.27 -4.42
CA GLY A 384 -12.00 27.23 -3.35
C GLY A 384 -12.30 26.77 -1.92
N VAL A 385 -12.98 25.63 -1.73
CA VAL A 385 -13.29 25.06 -0.41
C VAL A 385 -12.24 24.01 -0.02
N PRO A 386 -11.65 24.06 1.18
CA PRO A 386 -10.74 23.00 1.64
C PRO A 386 -11.40 21.62 1.61
N ILE A 387 -10.65 20.60 1.20
CA ILE A 387 -11.10 19.19 1.18
C ILE A 387 -10.54 18.39 2.37
N GLY A 388 -10.27 19.07 3.47
CA GLY A 388 -9.77 18.50 4.69
C GLY A 388 -9.43 19.60 5.70
N ASP A 389 -9.16 19.16 6.93
CA ASP A 389 -8.69 20.02 8.03
C ASP A 389 -7.57 19.29 8.80
N ALA A 390 -7.29 19.73 10.03
CA ALA A 390 -6.25 19.11 10.86
C ALA A 390 -6.58 17.64 11.20
N ASP A 391 -7.85 17.29 11.40
CA ASP A 391 -8.27 15.96 11.82
C ASP A 391 -8.75 15.08 10.64
N HIS A 392 -8.94 15.69 9.46
CA HIS A 392 -9.38 15.05 8.23
C HIS A 392 -8.35 15.25 7.11
N ASN A 393 -7.26 14.51 7.21
CA ASN A 393 -6.07 14.53 6.40
C ASN A 393 -5.57 13.08 6.15
N ASN A 394 -6.36 12.28 5.43
CA ASN A 394 -5.97 10.93 5.01
C ASN A 394 -4.60 10.90 4.33
N VAL A 395 -4.28 11.92 3.54
CA VAL A 395 -3.00 12.02 2.82
C VAL A 395 -1.80 11.94 3.76
N CYS A 396 -1.92 12.45 4.99
CA CYS A 396 -0.87 12.31 6.01
C CYS A 396 -0.63 10.85 6.40
N ASN A 397 -1.69 10.11 6.76
CA ASN A 397 -1.58 8.68 7.05
C ASN A 397 -1.05 7.91 5.84
N MET A 398 -1.62 8.15 4.67
CA MET A 398 -1.28 7.39 3.49
C MET A 398 0.20 7.50 3.13
N ASN A 399 0.77 8.70 3.30
CA ASN A 399 2.20 8.93 3.15
C ASN A 399 3.04 8.28 4.27
N ALA A 400 2.57 8.27 5.51
CA ALA A 400 3.30 7.65 6.61
C ALA A 400 3.37 6.11 6.50
N TYR A 401 2.33 5.46 5.96
CA TYR A 401 2.20 4.00 5.96
C TYR A 401 2.55 3.34 4.61
N GLY A 402 2.64 4.08 3.51
CA GLY A 402 2.77 3.45 2.19
C GLY A 402 4.06 2.64 1.99
N CYS A 403 5.17 3.04 2.61
CA CYS A 403 6.38 2.23 2.56
C CYS A 403 6.28 0.97 3.44
N THR A 404 5.62 1.04 4.60
CA THR A 404 5.33 -0.15 5.41
C THR A 404 4.50 -1.16 4.63
N VAL A 405 3.53 -0.69 3.83
CA VAL A 405 2.73 -1.57 2.97
C VAL A 405 3.60 -2.19 1.86
N ALA A 406 4.46 -1.41 1.22
CA ALA A 406 5.38 -1.90 0.20
C ALA A 406 6.41 -2.93 0.74
N GLU A 407 6.68 -2.93 2.04
CA GLU A 407 7.56 -3.88 2.72
C GLU A 407 6.87 -5.20 3.12
N LEU A 408 5.56 -5.34 2.86
CA LEU A 408 4.83 -6.60 3.09
C LEU A 408 5.16 -7.70 2.07
N LYS A 409 6.11 -7.45 1.18
CA LYS A 409 6.67 -8.42 0.26
C LYS A 409 7.01 -9.75 0.95
N PRO A 410 6.60 -10.90 0.38
CA PRO A 410 7.10 -12.20 0.82
C PRO A 410 8.62 -12.25 0.67
N SER A 411 9.31 -12.55 1.75
CA SER A 411 10.76 -12.73 1.74
C SER A 411 11.13 -13.94 0.90
N SER A 412 12.23 -13.85 0.17
CA SER A 412 12.86 -15.02 -0.48
C SER A 412 13.73 -15.82 0.50
N THR A 413 13.96 -15.30 1.71
CA THR A 413 14.79 -15.92 2.74
C THR A 413 13.94 -16.21 3.98
N CYS A 414 14.25 -17.34 4.66
CA CYS A 414 13.63 -17.62 5.95
C CYS A 414 14.09 -16.59 6.99
N SER A 415 13.14 -15.86 7.57
CA SER A 415 13.33 -15.09 8.79
C SER A 415 12.56 -15.73 9.94
N TYR A 416 13.03 -15.54 11.18
CA TYR A 416 12.44 -16.15 12.38
C TYR A 416 12.36 -15.13 13.52
N THR A 417 11.21 -15.03 14.17
CA THR A 417 11.03 -14.25 15.41
C THR A 417 10.92 -15.19 16.62
N SER A 418 11.24 -14.68 17.81
CA SER A 418 11.13 -15.44 19.07
C SER A 418 10.30 -14.67 20.10
N THR A 419 9.23 -15.28 20.59
CA THR A 419 8.44 -14.78 21.71
C THR A 419 8.86 -15.45 23.00
N SER A 420 8.58 -14.80 24.14
CA SER A 420 8.95 -15.30 25.46
C SER A 420 7.82 -15.08 26.45
N ASP A 421 7.61 -16.06 27.33
CA ASP A 421 6.62 -16.00 28.41
C ASP A 421 7.26 -16.40 29.75
N PHE A 422 6.81 -15.76 30.83
CA PHE A 422 7.28 -15.99 32.19
C PHE A 422 6.18 -16.62 33.03
N ASP A 423 6.53 -17.59 33.88
CA ASP A 423 5.57 -18.13 34.86
C ASP A 423 5.13 -17.09 35.91
N ASN A 424 5.97 -16.10 36.17
CA ASN A 424 5.69 -14.99 37.07
C ASN A 424 6.48 -13.74 36.66
N ASP A 425 5.80 -12.58 36.56
CA ASP A 425 6.43 -11.31 36.16
C ASP A 425 7.53 -10.83 37.12
N CYS A 426 7.41 -11.18 38.41
CA CYS A 426 8.22 -10.60 39.47
C CYS A 426 9.26 -11.54 40.07
N THR A 427 9.05 -12.83 40.00
CA THR A 427 10.03 -13.85 40.39
C THR A 427 9.94 -14.99 39.41
N PRO A 428 10.30 -14.76 38.12
CA PRO A 428 10.23 -15.81 37.12
C PRO A 428 11.12 -16.97 37.55
N THR A 429 10.53 -18.16 37.70
CA THR A 429 11.28 -19.39 37.93
C THR A 429 11.41 -20.19 36.65
N THR A 430 10.51 -19.93 35.70
CA THR A 430 10.42 -20.62 34.41
C THR A 430 10.25 -19.61 33.28
N VAL A 431 10.99 -19.83 32.20
CA VAL A 431 10.85 -19.09 30.94
C VAL A 431 10.46 -20.06 29.85
N THR A 432 9.45 -19.70 29.06
CA THR A 432 9.10 -20.38 27.81
C THR A 432 9.49 -19.50 26.64
N ILE A 433 10.25 -20.04 25.70
CA ILE A 433 10.62 -19.37 24.46
C ILE A 433 9.97 -20.12 23.31
N GLU A 434 9.33 -19.38 22.42
CA GLU A 434 8.80 -19.92 21.18
C GLU A 434 9.42 -19.18 20.00
N THR A 435 10.12 -19.91 19.14
CA THR A 435 10.66 -19.36 17.88
C THR A 435 9.75 -19.80 16.74
N LYS A 436 9.38 -18.88 15.85
CA LYS A 436 8.55 -19.19 14.67
C LYS A 436 9.12 -18.48 13.45
N PRO A 437 9.00 -19.07 12.24
CA PRO A 437 9.24 -18.31 11.02
C PRO A 437 8.35 -17.06 11.02
N THR A 438 8.88 -15.93 10.60
CA THR A 438 8.06 -14.73 10.41
C THR A 438 6.98 -15.01 9.37
N ARG A 439 5.84 -14.31 9.43
CA ARG A 439 4.73 -14.55 8.49
C ARG A 439 5.13 -14.29 7.03
N ASN A 440 6.07 -13.38 6.79
CA ASN A 440 6.58 -13.04 5.46
C ASN A 440 7.64 -14.05 4.98
N SER A 441 8.05 -15.01 5.80
CA SER A 441 8.98 -16.05 5.37
C SER A 441 8.33 -16.96 4.31
N PRO A 442 9.13 -17.47 3.35
CA PRO A 442 8.60 -18.30 2.29
C PRO A 442 7.98 -19.60 2.83
N THR A 443 7.00 -20.14 2.09
CA THR A 443 6.23 -21.35 2.46
C THR A 443 7.07 -22.51 2.97
N ASN A 444 8.25 -22.77 2.38
CA ASN A 444 9.16 -23.83 2.80
C ASN A 444 9.63 -23.68 4.26
N CYS A 445 9.73 -22.46 4.79
CA CYS A 445 10.15 -22.20 6.17
C CYS A 445 9.08 -22.63 7.20
N HIS A 446 7.81 -22.72 6.78
CA HIS A 446 6.67 -23.06 7.64
C HIS A 446 6.34 -24.55 7.68
N VAL A 447 7.07 -25.39 6.93
CA VAL A 447 6.79 -26.83 6.87
C VAL A 447 7.18 -27.48 8.22
N PRO A 448 6.20 -28.09 8.94
CA PRO A 448 6.50 -28.76 10.21
C PRO A 448 7.53 -29.87 10.03
N GLY A 449 8.48 -29.97 10.96
CA GLY A 449 9.50 -31.03 10.98
C GLY A 449 10.69 -30.86 10.03
N VAL A 450 10.70 -29.82 9.19
CA VAL A 450 11.87 -29.50 8.33
C VAL A 450 12.89 -28.61 9.04
N THR A 451 12.43 -27.82 10.00
CA THR A 451 13.25 -26.91 10.79
C THR A 451 13.54 -27.51 12.16
N GLU A 452 14.81 -27.49 12.56
CA GLU A 452 15.23 -27.88 13.91
C GLU A 452 15.74 -26.67 14.68
N TYR A 453 15.52 -26.66 15.98
CA TYR A 453 15.80 -25.55 16.88
C TYR A 453 16.68 -26.04 18.03
N GLU A 454 17.62 -25.20 18.44
CA GLU A 454 18.51 -25.43 19.56
C GLU A 454 18.58 -24.14 20.39
N PHE A 455 18.22 -24.21 21.66
CA PHE A 455 18.03 -23.04 22.51
C PHE A 455 19.10 -22.94 23.58
N PHE A 456 19.58 -21.73 23.78
CA PHE A 456 20.63 -21.39 24.73
C PHE A 456 20.22 -20.19 25.57
N TYR A 457 20.73 -20.11 26.81
CA TYR A 457 20.68 -18.87 27.58
C TYR A 457 22.05 -18.47 28.09
N SER A 458 22.17 -17.21 28.45
CA SER A 458 23.28 -16.64 29.19
C SER A 458 22.78 -15.58 30.16
N THR A 459 23.38 -15.49 31.35
CA THR A 459 23.14 -14.38 32.28
C THR A 459 24.11 -13.22 32.08
N ASN A 460 25.15 -13.41 31.26
CA ASN A 460 26.17 -12.39 30.98
C ASN A 460 26.28 -12.04 29.48
N GLY A 461 25.52 -12.71 28.62
CA GLY A 461 25.53 -12.55 27.16
C GLY A 461 26.72 -13.21 26.46
N VAL A 462 27.69 -13.75 27.20
CA VAL A 462 28.93 -14.32 26.65
C VAL A 462 28.87 -15.85 26.66
N ASN A 463 28.62 -16.40 27.85
CA ASN A 463 28.69 -17.83 28.09
C ASN A 463 27.28 -18.40 27.97
N TYR A 464 27.03 -19.09 26.87
CA TYR A 464 25.75 -19.68 26.57
C TYR A 464 25.70 -21.14 27.00
N THR A 465 24.71 -21.46 27.81
CA THR A 465 24.39 -22.82 28.24
C THR A 465 23.27 -23.37 27.36
N LEU A 466 23.46 -24.57 26.82
CA LEU A 466 22.43 -25.29 26.08
C LEU A 466 21.29 -25.67 27.03
N ILE A 467 20.06 -25.36 26.62
CA ILE A 467 18.85 -25.61 27.41
C ILE A 467 18.05 -26.74 26.78
N CYS A 468 17.66 -26.53 25.53
CA CYS A 468 16.89 -27.48 24.75
C CYS A 468 17.79 -27.94 23.61
N PRO A 469 18.15 -29.24 23.58
CA PRO A 469 18.97 -29.78 22.50
C PRO A 469 18.23 -29.69 21.17
N ARG A 470 19.00 -29.78 20.09
CA ARG A 470 18.51 -29.74 18.72
C ARG A 470 17.30 -30.69 18.54
N SER A 471 16.15 -30.12 18.22
CA SER A 471 14.91 -30.86 18.01
C SER A 471 13.98 -30.11 17.06
N THR A 472 12.93 -30.76 16.56
CA THR A 472 11.89 -30.10 15.76
C THR A 472 10.91 -29.26 16.59
N SER A 473 11.03 -29.28 17.93
CA SER A 473 10.24 -28.42 18.80
C SER A 473 10.71 -26.98 18.67
N ASN A 474 9.78 -26.11 18.27
CA ASN A 474 10.01 -24.67 18.18
C ASN A 474 9.78 -23.95 19.52
N ILE A 475 9.44 -24.70 20.57
CA ILE A 475 9.20 -24.23 21.93
C ILE A 475 10.25 -24.85 22.87
N CYS A 476 10.78 -24.04 23.78
CA CYS A 476 11.67 -24.45 24.85
C CYS A 476 11.25 -23.82 26.18
N THR A 477 10.93 -24.66 27.17
CA THR A 477 10.59 -24.23 28.54
C THR A 477 11.70 -24.67 29.48
N PHE A 478 12.18 -23.77 30.33
CA PHE A 478 13.28 -24.07 31.23
C PHE A 478 13.28 -23.25 32.51
N ASN A 479 13.89 -23.83 33.54
CA ASN A 479 14.09 -23.15 34.80
C ASN A 479 15.26 -22.18 34.69
N VAL A 480 15.04 -20.95 35.14
CA VAL A 480 16.03 -19.88 35.09
C VAL A 480 16.60 -19.62 36.50
N PRO A 481 17.92 -19.48 36.64
CA PRO A 481 18.50 -18.96 37.87
C PRO A 481 18.06 -17.50 38.09
N ILE A 482 18.08 -17.01 39.32
CA ILE A 482 17.74 -15.60 39.62
C ILE A 482 18.56 -14.67 38.72
N PHE A 483 17.88 -13.83 37.94
CA PHE A 483 18.49 -12.94 36.96
C PHE A 483 17.88 -11.54 37.02
N ASN A 484 18.68 -10.54 36.64
CA ASN A 484 18.19 -9.20 36.29
C ASN A 484 18.05 -9.06 34.76
N VAL A 485 18.97 -9.67 34.02
CA VAL A 485 18.98 -9.74 32.55
C VAL A 485 19.31 -11.18 32.14
N LEU A 486 18.59 -11.70 31.16
CA LEU A 486 18.76 -13.02 30.59
C LEU A 486 18.84 -12.90 29.08
N PHE A 487 19.92 -13.38 28.49
CA PHE A 487 20.11 -13.41 27.04
C PHE A 487 19.74 -14.79 26.54
N VAL A 488 18.79 -14.88 25.63
CA VAL A 488 18.37 -16.11 24.98
C VAL A 488 18.88 -16.10 23.56
N LYS A 489 19.33 -17.26 23.09
CA LYS A 489 19.77 -17.46 21.71
C LYS A 489 19.16 -18.74 21.18
N THR A 490 18.56 -18.67 20.01
CA THR A 490 18.05 -19.83 19.27
C THR A 490 18.88 -20.00 18.01
N LYS A 491 19.48 -21.18 17.84
CA LYS A 491 20.00 -21.62 16.54
C LYS A 491 18.91 -22.39 15.82
N ILE A 492 18.68 -22.03 14.57
CA ILE A 492 17.63 -22.60 13.74
C ILE A 492 18.30 -23.24 12.53
N TYR A 493 18.06 -24.52 12.31
CA TYR A 493 18.62 -25.29 11.22
C TYR A 493 17.51 -25.56 10.21
N HIS A 494 17.62 -25.00 9.01
CA HIS A 494 16.62 -25.17 7.96
C HIS A 494 17.30 -25.43 6.62
N GLN A 495 17.04 -26.60 6.03
CA GLN A 495 17.56 -27.00 4.71
C GLN A 495 19.09 -26.81 4.54
N GLY A 496 19.87 -27.08 5.60
CA GLY A 496 21.33 -26.93 5.59
C GLY A 496 21.83 -25.52 5.94
N ASN A 497 20.96 -24.52 6.02
CA ASN A 497 21.29 -23.19 6.51
C ASN A 497 21.13 -23.12 8.04
N VAL A 498 21.93 -22.27 8.68
CA VAL A 498 21.86 -22.01 10.12
C VAL A 498 21.55 -20.53 10.34
N PHE A 499 20.41 -20.26 10.97
CA PHE A 499 19.99 -18.93 11.39
C PHE A 499 20.21 -18.79 12.90
N ILE A 500 20.50 -17.58 13.34
CA ILE A 500 20.66 -17.27 14.76
C ILE A 500 19.69 -16.15 15.10
N ASN A 501 18.76 -16.43 16.01
CA ASN A 501 17.93 -15.41 16.63
C ASN A 501 18.39 -15.23 18.07
N SER A 502 18.45 -13.99 18.57
CA SER A 502 18.82 -13.67 19.94
C SER A 502 17.83 -12.69 20.55
N LYS A 503 17.48 -12.90 21.81
CA LYS A 503 16.54 -12.05 22.56
C LYS A 503 17.11 -11.71 23.93
N THR A 504 16.90 -10.48 24.39
CA THR A 504 17.26 -10.07 25.76
C THR A 504 16.00 -9.91 26.58
N LEU A 505 15.96 -10.61 27.71
CA LEU A 505 14.86 -10.61 28.66
C LEU A 505 15.29 -9.85 29.91
N ARG A 506 14.46 -8.91 30.35
CA ARG A 506 14.72 -8.12 31.56
C ARG A 506 13.61 -8.33 32.57
N LYS A 507 14.01 -8.43 33.83
CA LYS A 507 13.07 -8.43 34.95
C LYS A 507 12.66 -6.98 35.24
N GLN A 508 11.37 -6.69 35.19
CA GLN A 508 10.83 -5.38 35.56
C GLN A 508 9.63 -5.54 36.50
N CYS A 509 9.88 -5.53 37.82
CA CYS A 509 8.82 -5.44 38.82
C CYS A 509 8.45 -3.97 39.05
N ILE A 510 7.22 -3.60 38.74
CA ILE A 510 6.65 -2.33 39.21
C ILE A 510 5.69 -2.67 40.35
N ALA A 511 6.01 -2.25 41.57
CA ALA A 511 5.13 -2.45 42.71
C ALA A 511 3.81 -1.70 42.48
N GLY A 512 2.68 -2.42 42.50
CA GLY A 512 1.33 -1.83 42.46
C GLY A 512 0.63 -1.82 41.10
N VAL A 513 1.21 -2.43 40.05
CA VAL A 513 0.55 -2.57 38.74
C VAL A 513 0.54 -4.05 38.34
N THR A 514 -0.64 -4.62 38.11
CA THR A 514 -0.83 -5.94 37.48
C THR A 514 -0.53 -5.85 35.98
N SER A 515 0.68 -5.48 35.61
CA SER A 515 1.11 -5.39 34.21
C SER A 515 2.22 -6.39 33.92
N ARG A 516 1.98 -7.22 32.90
CA ARG A 516 2.93 -8.14 32.26
C ARG A 516 4.33 -7.53 32.13
N ALA A 517 5.36 -8.36 32.27
CA ALA A 517 6.72 -8.03 31.85
C ALA A 517 6.70 -7.37 30.46
N LYS A 518 7.18 -6.12 30.37
CA LYS A 518 7.35 -5.47 29.07
C LYS A 518 8.57 -6.07 28.38
N GLU A 519 8.33 -6.74 27.26
CA GLU A 519 9.37 -6.99 26.25
C GLU A 519 10.00 -5.64 25.89
N SER A 520 11.27 -5.44 26.23
CA SER A 520 12.00 -4.24 25.82
C SER A 520 13.09 -4.63 24.84
N MET A 521 12.87 -4.19 23.59
CA MET A 521 13.79 -4.15 22.46
C MET A 521 14.04 -5.48 21.74
N GLU A 522 13.43 -5.64 20.55
CA GLU A 522 13.87 -6.56 19.51
C GLU A 522 15.04 -5.94 18.73
N TRP A 523 16.06 -6.75 18.42
CA TRP A 523 17.17 -6.40 17.54
C TRP A 523 17.49 -7.62 16.69
N ASP A 524 17.63 -7.42 15.38
CA ASP A 524 18.14 -8.44 14.48
C ASP A 524 19.61 -8.13 14.13
N VAL A 525 20.49 -9.12 14.29
CA VAL A 525 21.86 -9.07 13.76
C VAL A 525 21.94 -10.07 12.62
N PHE A 526 21.99 -9.56 11.38
CA PHE A 526 22.12 -10.39 10.20
C PHE A 526 23.60 -10.64 9.90
N HIS A 527 23.96 -11.92 9.75
CA HIS A 527 25.11 -12.29 8.93
C HIS A 527 24.59 -12.44 7.51
N SER A 528 24.77 -11.42 6.67
CA SER A 528 24.55 -11.55 5.23
C SER A 528 25.69 -12.41 4.65
N PRO A 529 25.41 -13.65 4.17
CA PRO A 529 26.46 -14.47 3.57
C PRO A 529 26.94 -13.91 2.23
N SER A 530 26.20 -12.95 1.64
CA SER A 530 26.47 -12.42 0.30
C SER A 530 27.28 -11.11 0.29
N GLU A 531 27.47 -10.42 1.42
CA GLU A 531 28.05 -9.06 1.41
C GLU A 531 29.25 -8.81 2.32
N ASP A 532 29.72 -9.79 3.09
CA ASP A 532 30.91 -9.61 3.96
C ASP A 532 30.73 -8.41 4.93
N GLN A 533 29.50 -8.22 5.42
CA GLN A 533 29.11 -7.12 6.29
C GLN A 533 28.27 -7.63 7.45
N ILE A 534 28.42 -6.95 8.58
CA ILE A 534 27.61 -7.11 9.78
C ILE A 534 26.72 -5.89 9.85
N GLU A 535 25.43 -6.14 9.81
CA GLU A 535 24.40 -5.10 9.88
C GLU A 535 23.77 -5.11 11.27
N ILE A 536 23.74 -3.95 11.91
CA ILE A 536 23.15 -3.76 13.23
C ILE A 536 21.97 -2.80 13.07
N HIS A 537 20.75 -3.35 13.08
CA HIS A 537 19.49 -2.62 12.98
C HIS A 537 19.07 -2.09 14.34
N TRP A 538 18.90 -0.78 14.49
CA TRP A 538 18.41 -0.18 15.74
C TRP A 538 17.02 0.44 15.56
N TYR A 539 16.04 -0.08 16.30
CA TYR A 539 14.72 0.54 16.42
C TYR A 539 14.55 1.26 17.76
N GLN A 540 14.19 2.54 17.70
CA GLN A 540 13.83 3.34 18.86
C GLN A 540 12.30 3.40 18.99
N SER A 541 11.74 3.07 20.17
CA SER A 541 10.35 3.45 20.46
C SER A 541 10.33 4.94 20.84
N SER A 542 9.55 5.72 20.09
CA SER A 542 9.63 7.18 19.95
C SER A 542 9.46 8.03 21.22
N ASN A 543 9.22 7.47 22.40
CA ASN A 543 8.70 8.24 23.54
C ASN A 543 9.66 8.46 24.71
N GLN A 544 10.89 7.97 24.66
CA GLN A 544 11.92 8.29 25.64
C GLN A 544 13.24 8.35 24.89
N ILE A 545 13.78 9.54 24.61
CA ILE A 545 14.81 10.17 25.44
C ILE A 545 15.04 11.65 25.02
N SER A 546 15.41 12.48 25.99
CA SER A 546 16.04 13.80 25.85
C SER A 546 17.47 13.75 25.29
N ALA A 547 17.73 14.55 24.25
CA ALA A 547 19.02 15.06 23.74
C ALA A 547 20.32 14.31 24.17
N GLY A 548 20.66 13.25 23.45
CA GLY A 548 21.98 12.61 23.48
C GLY A 548 22.17 11.72 22.25
N SER A 549 23.34 11.75 21.61
CA SER A 549 23.68 10.82 20.52
C SER A 549 24.18 9.50 21.11
N PRO A 550 23.60 8.33 20.78
CA PRO A 550 24.14 7.04 21.21
C PRO A 550 25.56 6.85 20.69
N VAL A 551 26.43 6.31 21.55
CA VAL A 551 27.79 5.88 21.16
C VAL A 551 27.83 4.36 21.14
N PHE A 552 28.05 3.78 19.98
CA PHE A 552 28.24 2.34 19.81
C PHE A 552 29.73 2.03 19.80
N ARG A 553 30.14 1.04 20.60
CA ARG A 553 31.49 0.53 20.67
C ARG A 553 31.48 -0.96 20.40
N ILE A 554 32.29 -1.38 19.42
CA ILE A 554 32.56 -2.78 19.15
C ILE A 554 33.81 -3.15 19.91
N TYR A 555 33.70 -4.15 20.77
CA TYR A 555 34.78 -4.68 21.57
C TYR A 555 35.16 -6.07 21.08
N ASN A 556 36.43 -6.45 21.21
CA ASN A 556 36.78 -7.87 21.20
C ASN A 556 36.50 -8.51 22.57
N VAL A 557 36.59 -9.84 22.66
CA VAL A 557 36.40 -10.58 23.93
C VAL A 557 37.38 -10.21 25.06
N GLN A 558 38.50 -9.57 24.74
CA GLN A 558 39.45 -9.04 25.74
C GLN A 558 39.03 -7.66 26.27
N GLY A 559 37.90 -7.10 25.84
CA GLY A 559 37.41 -5.79 26.28
C GLY A 559 38.15 -4.61 25.64
N VAL A 560 38.88 -4.85 24.54
CA VAL A 560 39.51 -3.78 23.76
C VAL A 560 38.48 -3.22 22.77
N VAL A 561 38.30 -1.89 22.76
CA VAL A 561 37.48 -1.22 21.74
C VAL A 561 38.18 -1.32 20.39
N ILE A 562 37.50 -1.93 19.43
CA ILE A 562 37.97 -2.15 18.06
C ILE A 562 37.40 -1.09 17.13
N LYS A 563 36.18 -0.63 17.39
CA LYS A 563 35.52 0.44 16.62
C LYS A 563 34.58 1.21 17.52
N GLU A 564 34.56 2.53 17.38
CA GLU A 564 33.58 3.42 18.03
C GLU A 564 32.82 4.18 16.94
N ILE A 565 31.50 4.29 17.12
CA ILE A 565 30.58 4.87 16.15
C ILE A 565 29.61 5.77 16.93
N THR A 566 29.64 7.07 16.65
CA THR A 566 28.73 8.04 17.26
C THR A 566 27.52 8.21 16.34
N GLY A 567 26.35 7.77 16.77
CA GLY A 567 25.11 7.83 15.98
C GLY A 567 24.46 9.20 16.01
N LYS A 568 23.94 9.64 14.86
CA LYS A 568 22.79 10.56 14.80
C LYS A 568 21.56 9.68 14.54
N SER A 569 20.44 10.02 15.16
CA SER A 569 19.15 9.29 15.18
C SER A 569 18.87 8.44 13.92
N GLU A 570 18.61 7.14 14.16
CA GLU A 570 18.13 6.09 13.22
C GLU A 570 19.03 5.78 12.00
N TYR A 571 19.88 4.75 12.12
CA TYR A 571 20.54 4.10 10.97
C TYR A 571 20.94 2.65 11.27
N ASP A 572 20.93 1.83 10.22
CA ASP A 572 21.64 0.55 10.15
C ASP A 572 23.15 0.79 10.21
N ILE A 573 23.82 0.13 11.14
CA ILE A 573 25.28 0.24 11.27
C ILE A 573 25.91 -0.90 10.49
N PHE A 574 26.55 -0.55 9.37
CA PHE A 574 27.33 -1.48 8.56
C PHE A 574 28.78 -1.57 9.04
N VAL A 575 29.20 -2.77 9.41
CA VAL A 575 30.58 -3.08 9.77
C VAL A 575 31.11 -4.13 8.80
N PRO A 576 32.04 -3.78 7.88
CA PRO A 576 32.65 -4.77 7.00
C PRO A 576 33.35 -5.85 7.82
N SER A 577 33.03 -7.14 7.60
CA SER A 577 33.62 -8.28 8.30
C SER A 577 35.16 -8.24 8.20
N ARG A 578 35.68 -7.89 7.02
CA ARG A 578 37.12 -7.69 6.72
C ARG A 578 37.83 -6.65 7.59
N SER A 579 37.08 -5.73 8.24
CA SER A 579 37.66 -4.73 9.12
C SER A 579 37.93 -5.25 10.53
N LEU A 580 37.51 -6.49 10.81
CA LEU A 580 37.64 -7.15 12.09
C LEU A 580 38.55 -8.37 11.92
N ALA A 581 39.49 -8.58 12.85
CA ALA A 581 40.28 -9.80 12.88
C ALA A 581 39.39 -11.02 13.21
N ASN A 582 39.82 -12.22 12.89
CA ASN A 582 39.10 -13.43 13.28
C ASN A 582 38.94 -13.49 14.80
N GLY A 583 37.70 -13.51 15.27
CA GLY A 583 37.44 -13.36 16.69
C GLY A 583 35.98 -13.17 17.03
N ILE A 584 35.70 -13.19 18.33
CA ILE A 584 34.39 -12.87 18.88
C ILE A 584 34.41 -11.42 19.34
N TYR A 585 33.34 -10.71 19.02
CA TYR A 585 33.15 -9.31 19.31
C TYR A 585 31.83 -9.10 20.03
N TYR A 586 31.71 -7.97 20.74
CA TYR A 586 30.43 -7.50 21.27
C TYR A 586 30.21 -6.03 21.00
N VAL A 587 28.95 -5.66 20.82
CA VAL A 587 28.54 -4.26 20.67
C VAL A 587 28.06 -3.76 22.02
N GLN A 588 28.61 -2.65 22.46
CA GLN A 588 28.18 -1.91 23.63
C GLN A 588 27.64 -0.56 23.17
N MET A 589 26.45 -0.21 23.61
CA MET A 589 25.84 1.09 23.39
C MET A 589 25.93 1.89 24.68
N THR A 590 26.45 3.10 24.61
CA THR A 590 26.39 4.06 25.71
C THR A 590 25.43 5.18 25.32
N TYR A 591 24.43 5.41 26.16
CA TYR A 591 23.39 6.40 25.95
C TYR A 591 22.96 6.99 27.31
N ASP A 592 22.89 8.32 27.43
CA ASP A 592 22.47 9.04 28.66
C ASP A 592 23.09 8.46 29.95
N HIS A 593 24.43 8.35 29.95
CA HIS A 593 25.23 7.78 31.03
C HIS A 593 24.95 6.29 31.37
N GLN A 594 24.05 5.62 30.66
CA GLN A 594 23.86 4.18 30.73
C GLN A 594 24.71 3.48 29.69
N THR A 595 25.28 2.34 30.06
CA THR A 595 26.07 1.50 29.18
C THR A 595 25.44 0.12 29.12
N GLU A 596 25.18 -0.35 27.91
CA GLU A 596 24.48 -1.59 27.65
C GLU A 596 25.25 -2.44 26.65
N ILE A 597 25.54 -3.70 27.00
CA ILE A 597 26.05 -4.69 26.06
C ILE A 597 24.86 -5.25 25.29
N LYS A 598 24.89 -5.16 23.96
CA LYS A 598 23.73 -5.39 23.09
C LYS A 598 23.77 -6.70 22.33
N SER A 599 24.93 -7.08 21.77
CA SER A 599 25.04 -8.33 20.99
C SER A 599 26.47 -8.83 20.93
N PHE A 600 26.62 -10.15 20.71
CA PHE A 600 27.89 -10.81 20.43
C PHE A 600 27.86 -11.39 19.02
N PHE A 601 28.94 -11.20 18.27
CA PHE A 601 29.06 -11.75 16.92
C PHE A 601 30.49 -12.27 16.67
N LYS A 602 30.64 -13.18 15.71
CA LYS A 602 31.94 -13.73 15.31
C LYS A 602 32.30 -13.18 13.93
N ALA A 603 33.48 -12.59 13.80
CA ALA A 603 34.11 -12.32 12.50
C ALA A 603 34.96 -13.55 12.14
N ASN A 604 34.76 -14.08 10.93
CA ASN A 604 35.42 -15.29 10.42
C ASN A 604 36.54 -14.97 9.45
#